data_AF-A0A9P8SK18-F1
#
_entry.id   AF-A0A9P8SK18-F1
#
_cell.length_a   1.000
_cell.length_b   1.000
_cell.length_c   1.000
_cell.angle_alpha   90.00
_cell.angle_beta   90.00
_cell.angle_gamma   90.00
#
_symmetry.space_group_name_H-M   'P 1'
#
loop_
_entity.id
_entity.type
_entity.pdbx_description
1 polymer ?
#
loop_
_entity_poly.entity_id
_entity_poly.type
_entity_poly.pdbx_seq_one_letter_code
_entity_poly.pdbx_strand_id
1 'polypeptide(L)'
;MGQILELPFFAPQNRLPAPLPSQADIESSGKVLQEYTGRRVVLYDNYYIIKYGANVSLTEGENMLFVNEKQAAPVPEVFALYSTTDVQGNNINYIIMEYVSGQGLDAIWAHLDSS
;
A
#
# COMPACT_ATOMS: atom_id res chain seq x y z
N MET A 1 16.61 -4.47 19.92
CA MET A 1 16.20 -3.06 19.73
C MET A 1 15.62 -2.96 18.33
N GLY A 2 14.37 -2.50 18.18
CA GLY A 2 13.76 -2.36 16.85
C GLY A 2 14.49 -1.30 16.04
N GLN A 3 14.63 -1.52 14.74
CA GLN A 3 15.22 -0.54 13.84
C GLN A 3 14.31 0.70 13.82
N ILE A 4 14.89 1.90 13.93
CA ILE A 4 14.10 3.13 13.76
C ILE A 4 13.77 3.23 12.27
N LEU A 5 12.47 3.24 11.96
CA LEU A 5 12.00 3.46 10.60
C LEU A 5 12.11 4.95 10.28
N GLU A 6 12.85 5.29 9.23
CA GLU A 6 12.94 6.65 8.71
C GLU A 6 12.03 6.79 7.48
N LEU A 7 11.28 7.90 7.43
CA LEU A 7 10.46 8.27 6.29
C LEU A 7 11.14 9.40 5.49
N PRO A 8 11.08 9.36 4.14
CA PRO A 8 10.40 8.35 3.34
C PRO A 8 11.16 7.02 3.29
N PHE A 9 10.40 5.93 3.27
CA PHE A 9 10.95 4.58 3.11
C PHE A 9 10.80 4.13 1.66
N PHE A 10 11.87 3.57 1.10
CA PHE A 10 11.87 2.90 -0.19
C PHE A 10 12.64 1.58 -0.09
N ALA A 11 12.02 0.50 -0.55
CA ALA A 11 12.67 -0.79 -0.63
C ALA A 11 13.83 -0.76 -1.65
N PRO A 12 14.94 -1.48 -1.36
CA PRO A 12 16.01 -1.63 -2.35
C PRO A 12 15.49 -2.31 -3.61
N GLN A 13 16.06 -1.92 -4.75
CA GLN A 13 15.60 -2.32 -6.09
C GLN A 13 15.53 -3.84 -6.28
N ASN A 14 16.41 -4.60 -5.62
CA ASN A 14 16.44 -6.06 -5.71
C ASN A 14 15.24 -6.76 -5.03
N ARG A 15 14.44 -6.04 -4.24
CA ARG A 15 13.18 -6.53 -3.66
C ARG A 15 11.96 -6.14 -4.47
N LEU A 16 12.09 -5.21 -5.40
CA LEU A 16 10.96 -4.74 -6.18
C LEU A 16 10.60 -5.75 -7.28
N PRO A 17 9.33 -6.15 -7.43
CA PRO A 17 8.91 -7.01 -8.53
C PRO A 17 8.93 -6.30 -9.89
N ALA A 18 8.86 -4.96 -9.89
CA ALA A 18 8.91 -4.08 -11.05
C ALA A 18 9.46 -2.68 -10.63
N PRO A 19 9.65 -1.71 -11.54
CA PRO A 19 9.90 -0.34 -11.14
C PRO A 19 8.70 0.27 -10.38
N LEU A 20 8.97 1.07 -9.33
CA LEU A 20 7.90 1.81 -8.65
C LEU A 20 7.30 2.86 -9.61
N PRO A 21 5.96 2.97 -9.68
CA PRO A 21 5.31 3.96 -10.54
C PRO A 21 5.52 5.38 -10.01
N SER A 22 5.50 6.36 -10.92
CA SER A 22 5.50 7.77 -10.52
C SER A 22 4.14 8.18 -9.95
N GLN A 23 4.09 9.28 -9.19
CA GLN A 23 2.82 9.83 -8.72
C GLN A 23 1.82 10.05 -9.86
N ALA A 24 2.27 10.61 -10.99
CA ALA A 24 1.42 10.86 -12.14
C ALA A 24 0.87 9.55 -12.73
N ASP A 25 1.66 8.49 -12.76
CA ASP A 25 1.21 7.18 -13.26
C ASP A 25 0.18 6.56 -12.32
N ILE A 26 0.40 6.66 -11.01
CA ILE A 26 -0.55 6.18 -9.98
C ILE A 26 -1.91 6.87 -10.14
N GLU A 27 -1.90 8.19 -10.28
CA GLU A 27 -3.12 9.00 -10.36
C GLU A 27 -3.86 8.86 -11.71
N SER A 28 -3.15 8.55 -12.80
CA SER A 28 -3.73 8.49 -14.15
C SER A 28 -4.03 7.07 -14.66
N SER A 29 -3.21 6.09 -14.28
CA SER A 29 -3.19 4.75 -14.92
C SER A 29 -3.49 3.61 -13.94
N GLY A 30 -3.50 3.87 -12.63
CA GLY A 30 -3.87 2.87 -11.63
C GLY A 30 -5.34 2.44 -11.74
N LYS A 31 -5.61 1.13 -11.73
CA LYS A 31 -6.97 0.60 -11.66
C LYS A 31 -7.54 0.84 -10.27
N VAL A 32 -8.50 1.76 -10.14
CA VAL A 32 -9.18 2.04 -8.87
C VAL A 32 -9.95 0.80 -8.41
N LEU A 33 -9.59 0.29 -7.22
CA LEU A 33 -10.30 -0.80 -6.55
C LEU A 33 -11.30 -0.26 -5.53
N GLN A 34 -10.92 0.79 -4.81
CA GLN A 34 -11.76 1.45 -3.81
C GLN A 34 -11.46 2.95 -3.78
N GLU A 35 -12.51 3.76 -3.59
CA GLU A 35 -12.40 5.20 -3.45
C GLU A 35 -13.37 5.69 -2.35
N TYR A 36 -12.82 6.43 -1.40
CA TYR A 36 -13.53 7.09 -0.31
C TYR A 36 -13.04 8.53 -0.20
N THR A 37 -13.74 9.34 0.59
CA THR A 37 -13.34 10.73 0.84
C THR A 37 -11.89 10.83 1.34
N GLY A 38 -11.02 11.39 0.50
CA GLY A 38 -9.60 11.59 0.81
C GLY A 38 -8.73 10.32 0.83
N ARG A 39 -9.22 9.19 0.30
CA ARG A 39 -8.47 7.92 0.23
C ARG A 39 -8.82 7.14 -1.02
N ARG A 40 -7.81 6.66 -1.72
CA ARG A 40 -7.92 5.76 -2.87
C ARG A 40 -7.06 4.52 -2.68
N VAL A 41 -7.53 3.41 -3.21
CA VAL A 41 -6.80 2.15 -3.32
C VAL A 41 -6.79 1.76 -4.79
N VAL A 42 -5.59 1.67 -5.38
CA VAL A 42 -5.42 1.32 -6.78
C VAL A 42 -4.55 0.09 -6.93
N LEU A 43 -4.84 -0.72 -7.94
CA LEU A 43 -3.97 -1.78 -8.44
C LEU A 43 -3.14 -1.22 -9.60
N TYR A 44 -1.83 -1.38 -9.53
CA TYR A 44 -0.90 -0.93 -10.57
C TYR A 44 -0.12 -2.13 -11.12
N ASP A 45 -0.24 -2.36 -12.43
CA ASP A 45 0.43 -3.41 -13.22
C ASP A 45 0.39 -4.83 -12.63
N ASN A 46 -0.63 -5.15 -11.83
CA ASN A 46 -0.74 -6.43 -11.11
C ASN A 46 0.45 -6.76 -10.18
N TYR A 47 1.27 -5.78 -9.84
CA TYR A 47 2.38 -5.94 -8.89
C TYR A 47 2.12 -5.22 -7.57
N TYR A 48 1.42 -4.08 -7.65
CA TYR A 48 1.31 -3.16 -6.53
C TYR A 48 -0.13 -2.86 -6.18
N ILE A 49 -0.43 -2.94 -4.88
CA ILE A 49 -1.54 -2.20 -4.29
C ILE A 49 -0.99 -0.89 -3.75
N ILE A 50 -1.64 0.21 -4.13
CA ILE A 50 -1.23 1.55 -3.74
C ILE A 50 -2.40 2.20 -3.02
N LYS A 51 -2.18 2.53 -1.75
CA LYS A 51 -3.11 3.33 -0.96
C LYS A 51 -2.58 4.75 -0.91
N TYR A 52 -3.39 5.71 -1.34
CA TYR A 52 -2.98 7.12 -1.29
C TYR A 52 -4.12 8.07 -0.96
N GLY A 53 -3.78 9.24 -0.42
CA GLY A 53 -4.74 10.30 -0.11
C GLY A 53 -4.43 11.06 1.17
N ALA A 54 -5.13 12.18 1.38
CA ALA A 54 -5.00 13.03 2.57
C ALA A 54 -5.44 12.32 3.86
N ASN A 55 -6.32 11.33 3.76
CA ASN A 55 -6.84 10.55 4.89
C ASN A 55 -6.16 9.17 5.01
N VAL A 56 -5.00 8.96 4.37
CA VAL A 56 -4.19 7.76 4.53
C VAL A 56 -3.16 7.99 5.64
N SER A 57 -3.09 7.10 6.62
CA SER A 57 -2.05 7.14 7.66
C SER A 57 -0.91 6.20 7.29
N LEU A 58 0.33 6.71 7.27
CA LEU A 58 1.53 5.90 7.00
C LEU A 58 1.75 4.81 8.05
N THR A 59 1.18 4.96 9.26
CA THR A 59 1.24 3.96 10.33
C THR A 59 0.74 2.58 9.92
N GLU A 60 -0.16 2.48 8.93
CA GLU A 60 -0.54 1.17 8.35
C GLU A 60 0.69 0.45 7.78
N GLY A 61 1.51 1.16 7.00
CA GLY A 61 2.74 0.64 6.41
C GLY A 61 3.86 0.43 7.42
N GLU A 62 4.02 1.35 8.38
CA GLU A 62 5.01 1.23 9.47
C GLU A 62 4.74 -0.04 10.29
N ASN A 63 3.47 -0.31 10.62
CA ASN A 63 3.07 -1.51 11.33
C ASN A 63 3.32 -2.77 10.51
N MET A 64 3.06 -2.76 9.20
CA MET A 64 3.37 -3.91 8.33
C MET A 64 4.87 -4.19 8.28
N LEU A 65 5.72 -3.17 8.18
CA LEU A 65 7.17 -3.31 8.25
C LEU A 65 7.60 -3.95 9.58
N PHE A 66 7.06 -3.47 10.70
CA PHE A 66 7.33 -4.03 12.02
C PHE A 66 6.87 -5.50 12.15
N VAL A 67 5.66 -5.83 11.72
CA VAL A 67 5.11 -7.19 11.77
C VAL A 67 5.95 -8.15 10.92
N ASN A 68 6.38 -7.70 9.73
CA ASN A 68 7.25 -8.48 8.85
C ASN A 68 8.64 -8.71 9.48
N GLU A 69 9.24 -7.69 10.10
CA GLU A 69 10.52 -7.82 10.81
C GLU A 69 10.45 -8.86 11.94
N LYS A 70 9.31 -8.93 12.64
CA LYS A 70 9.07 -9.89 13.72
C LYS A 70 8.56 -11.26 13.24
N GLN A 71 8.24 -11.40 11.96
CA GLN A 71 7.60 -12.59 11.38
C GLN A 71 6.37 -13.05 12.19
N ALA A 72 5.61 -12.09 12.74
CA ALA A 72 4.51 -12.40 13.66
C ALA A 72 3.26 -12.90 12.93
N ALA A 73 3.07 -12.48 11.68
CA ALA A 73 2.00 -12.93 10.80
C ALA A 73 2.39 -12.66 9.32
N PRO A 74 1.80 -13.38 8.35
CA PRO A 74 1.91 -13.02 6.95
C PRO A 74 1.31 -11.63 6.72
N VAL A 75 2.10 -10.71 6.17
CA VAL A 75 1.69 -9.37 5.75
C VAL A 75 2.23 -9.10 4.35
N PRO A 76 1.53 -8.28 3.53
CA PRO A 76 2.07 -7.87 2.24
C PRO A 76 3.42 -7.18 2.40
N GLU A 77 4.34 -7.42 1.46
CA GLU A 77 5.61 -6.69 1.45
C GLU A 77 5.35 -5.19 1.17
N VAL A 78 5.93 -4.31 2.00
CA VAL A 78 5.88 -2.86 1.81
C VAL A 78 7.09 -2.42 0.98
N PHE A 79 6.83 -1.75 -0.13
CA PHE A 79 7.87 -1.27 -1.05
C PHE A 79 8.15 0.21 -0.93
N ALA A 80 7.18 1.04 -0.57
CA ALA A 80 7.40 2.46 -0.32
C ALA A 80 6.40 3.07 0.66
N LEU A 81 6.87 4.01 1.48
CA LEU A 81 6.08 4.88 2.35
C LEU A 81 6.59 6.30 2.20
N TYR A 82 5.75 7.21 1.70
CA TYR A 82 6.15 8.60 1.54
C TYR A 82 4.95 9.55 1.53
N SER A 83 5.25 10.84 1.68
CA SER A 83 4.30 11.93 1.62
C SER A 83 4.68 12.87 0.48
N THR A 84 3.69 13.47 -0.15
CA THR A 84 3.84 14.58 -1.11
C THR A 84 2.84 15.68 -0.76
N THR A 85 2.90 16.80 -1.46
CA THR A 85 1.93 17.90 -1.32
C THR A 85 1.13 18.03 -2.60
N ASP A 86 -0.19 18.07 -2.50
CA ASP A 86 -1.05 18.32 -3.66
C ASP A 86 -1.05 19.80 -4.08
N VAL A 87 -1.74 20.11 -5.17
CA VAL A 87 -1.86 21.49 -5.70
C VAL A 87 -2.55 22.46 -4.74
N GLN A 88 -3.25 21.97 -3.73
CA GLN A 88 -3.95 22.75 -2.71
C GLN A 88 -3.13 22.88 -1.41
N GLY A 89 -1.93 22.30 -1.34
CA GLY A 89 -1.09 22.33 -0.14
C GLY A 89 -1.40 21.22 0.87
N ASN A 90 -2.26 20.26 0.53
CA ASN A 90 -2.58 19.15 1.43
C ASN A 90 -1.47 18.09 1.35
N ASN A 91 -1.12 17.53 2.52
CA ASN A 91 -0.26 16.37 2.55
C ASN A 91 -1.01 15.14 2.03
N ILE A 92 -0.45 14.48 1.03
CA ILE A 92 -0.94 13.22 0.47
C ILE A 92 0.06 12.12 0.80
N ASN A 93 -0.42 11.12 1.55
CA ASN A 93 0.38 9.96 1.90
C ASN A 93 0.23 8.87 0.86
N TYR A 94 1.30 8.10 0.65
CA TYR A 94 1.38 6.97 -0.27
C TYR A 94 1.96 5.76 0.46
N ILE A 95 1.26 4.63 0.32
CA ILE A 95 1.70 3.30 0.76
C ILE A 95 1.68 2.41 -0.48
N ILE A 96 2.85 1.95 -0.91
CA ILE A 96 3.00 1.00 -2.01
C ILE A 96 3.36 -0.36 -1.41
N MET A 97 2.54 -1.36 -1.66
CA MET A 97 2.68 -2.70 -1.12
C MET A 97 2.38 -3.78 -2.16
N GLU A 98 2.79 -5.02 -1.86
CA GLU A 98 2.55 -6.20 -2.67
C GLU A 98 1.07 -6.38 -3.02
N TYR A 99 0.82 -6.69 -4.30
CA TYR A 99 -0.45 -7.25 -4.72
C TYR A 99 -0.50 -8.75 -4.44
N VAL A 100 -1.25 -9.12 -3.40
CA VAL A 100 -1.58 -10.51 -3.12
C VAL A 100 -2.81 -10.90 -3.94
N SER A 101 -2.65 -11.79 -4.92
CA SER A 101 -3.75 -12.26 -5.75
C SER A 101 -4.75 -13.08 -4.94
N GLY A 102 -6.04 -12.77 -5.06
CA GLY A 102 -7.09 -13.52 -4.38
C GLY A 102 -8.46 -12.85 -4.51
N GLN A 103 -9.45 -13.47 -3.88
CA GLN A 103 -10.78 -12.86 -3.72
C GLN A 103 -10.84 -12.13 -2.38
N GLY A 104 -11.51 -10.98 -2.37
CA GLY A 104 -11.81 -10.25 -1.14
C GLY A 104 -12.65 -11.10 -0.20
N LEU A 105 -12.38 -10.97 1.10
CA LEU A 105 -13.07 -11.75 2.12
C LEU A 105 -14.58 -11.50 2.11
N ASP A 106 -14.99 -10.25 1.88
CA ASP A 106 -16.37 -9.81 1.69
C ASP A 106 -17.11 -10.57 0.58
N ALA A 107 -16.42 -10.91 -0.51
CA ALA A 107 -17.00 -11.64 -1.63
C ALA A 107 -17.24 -13.13 -1.32
N ILE A 108 -16.40 -13.72 -0.46
CA ILE A 108 -16.44 -15.16 -0.18
C ILE A 108 -16.99 -15.49 1.22
N TRP A 109 -17.17 -14.50 2.10
CA TRP A 109 -17.50 -14.71 3.51
C TRP A 109 -18.74 -15.59 3.69
N ALA A 110 -19.80 -15.30 2.95
CA ALA A 110 -21.06 -16.05 3.00
C ALA A 110 -20.92 -17.52 2.55
N HIS A 111 -19.84 -17.87 1.87
CA HIS A 111 -19.55 -19.22 1.37
C HIS A 111 -18.54 -19.99 2.26
N LEU A 112 -17.99 -19.36 3.30
CA LEU A 112 -17.03 -20.00 4.21
C LEU A 112 -17.71 -20.78 5.35
N ASP A 113 -18.94 -20.43 5.71
CA ASP A 113 -19.69 -21.06 6.82
C ASP A 113 -20.43 -22.35 6.41
N SER A 114 -20.41 -22.73 5.13
CA SER A 114 -21.18 -23.87 4.60
C SER A 114 -20.39 -25.19 4.52
N SER A 115 -19.44 -25.44 5.43
CA SER A 115 -18.64 -26.69 5.48
C SER A 115 -19.04 -27.59 6.65
#